data_AF-A0A661TKK8-F1
#
_entry.id   AF-A0A661TKK8-F1
#
_cell.length_a   1.000
_cell.length_b   1.000
_cell.length_c   1.000
_cell.angle_alpha   90.00
_cell.angle_beta   90.00
_cell.angle_gamma   90.00
#
_symmetry.space_group_name_H-M   'P 1'
#
loop_
_entity.id
_entity.type
_entity.pdbx_description
1 polymer ?
#
loop_
_entity_poly.entity_id
_entity_poly.type
_entity_poly.pdbx_seq_one_letter_code
_entity_poly.pdbx_strand_id
1 'polypeptide(L)'
;MVYWISIATMIGVFLGPFLAIKYKERRDRKAQHLKEIQDKVLTPIVEMLNRYYIPAVNGRLVNIDDKVKQRQDRLISKEEFEKVSKKLEFELRIDEPYQGALSRFIPDDKFYSCTREQHFPEFMKRYEEFKQRFDEYNKNCLDAARKIREEIKNQVNLPSFKGTSGGTTPYICENPLAIFVLKKRVEKNNKNFLQIVPDKDVAILKIEGESKGRDNVAQGNLEQIKECKEKIENLARKKDYAEDLIRQAEVLIPNAEALRDAVEELLRQKKLPGRCKYL
;
A
#
# COMPACT_ATOMS: atom_id res chain seq x y z
N MET A 1 -31.15 54.39 44.00
CA MET A 1 -31.36 53.17 43.17
C MET A 1 -31.05 53.39 41.67
N VAL A 2 -30.44 54.52 41.25
CA VAL A 2 -30.18 54.85 39.83
C VAL A 2 -28.72 54.59 39.40
N TYR A 3 -27.77 54.61 40.34
CA TYR A 3 -26.33 54.41 40.06
C TYR A 3 -25.96 52.98 39.61
N TRP A 4 -26.66 51.95 40.10
CA TRP A 4 -26.36 50.55 39.75
C TRP A 4 -26.73 50.19 38.31
N ILE A 5 -27.78 50.81 37.77
CA ILE A 5 -28.23 50.59 36.38
C ILE A 5 -27.22 51.19 35.40
N SER A 6 -26.67 52.38 35.73
CA SER A 6 -25.64 53.06 34.92
C SER A 6 -24.29 52.32 34.93
N ILE A 7 -23.90 51.74 36.07
CA ILE A 7 -22.70 50.91 36.18
C ILE A 7 -22.88 49.59 35.43
N ALA A 8 -24.04 48.93 35.53
CA ALA A 8 -24.33 47.68 34.82
C ALA A 8 -24.38 47.87 33.29
N THR A 9 -24.94 48.99 32.82
CA THR A 9 -24.96 49.34 31.39
C THR A 9 -23.57 49.72 30.87
N MET A 10 -22.77 50.47 31.64
CA MET A 10 -21.38 50.80 31.26
C MET A 10 -20.50 49.53 31.23
N ILE A 11 -20.59 48.66 32.24
CA ILE A 11 -19.94 47.34 32.26
C ILE A 11 -20.39 46.50 31.05
N GLY A 12 -21.68 46.47 30.72
CA GLY A 12 -22.21 45.77 29.55
C GLY A 12 -21.69 46.31 28.20
N VAL A 13 -21.53 47.63 28.08
CA VAL A 13 -21.04 48.29 26.85
C VAL A 13 -19.54 48.10 26.64
N PHE A 14 -18.73 47.96 27.69
CA PHE A 14 -17.28 47.75 27.57
C PHE A 14 -16.85 46.28 27.64
N LEU A 15 -17.43 45.48 28.55
CA LEU A 15 -17.09 44.06 28.69
C LEU A 15 -17.80 43.18 27.67
N GLY A 16 -19.02 43.55 27.23
CA GLY A 16 -19.76 42.79 26.21
C GLY A 16 -18.98 42.64 24.91
N PRO A 17 -18.51 43.73 24.27
CA PRO A 17 -17.70 43.66 23.06
C PRO A 17 -16.36 42.94 23.27
N PHE A 18 -15.69 43.18 24.41
CA PHE A 18 -14.42 42.52 24.71
C PHE A 18 -14.57 41.00 24.87
N LEU A 19 -15.58 40.53 25.59
CA LEU A 19 -15.91 39.12 25.74
C LEU A 19 -16.37 38.52 24.41
N ALA A 20 -17.13 39.25 23.60
CA ALA A 20 -17.53 38.82 22.26
C ALA A 20 -16.33 38.66 21.31
N ILE A 21 -15.37 39.59 21.34
CA ILE A 21 -14.11 39.50 20.59
C ILE A 21 -13.32 38.26 21.03
N LYS A 22 -13.09 38.08 22.34
CA LYS A 22 -12.37 36.90 22.85
C LYS A 22 -13.08 35.58 22.53
N TYR A 23 -14.41 35.56 22.59
CA TYR A 23 -15.19 34.38 22.22
C TYR A 23 -15.07 34.09 20.71
N LYS A 24 -15.12 35.13 19.87
CA LYS A 24 -14.93 35.02 18.42
C LYS A 24 -13.52 34.51 18.10
N GLU A 25 -12.47 35.12 18.64
CA GLU A 25 -11.08 34.68 18.46
C GLU A 25 -10.87 33.22 18.90
N ARG A 26 -11.49 32.80 20.00
CA ARG A 26 -11.40 31.42 20.47
C ARG A 26 -12.14 30.46 19.54
N ARG A 27 -13.31 30.86 19.04
CA ARG A 27 -14.07 30.08 18.05
C ARG A 27 -13.30 29.95 16.74
N ASP A 28 -12.70 31.04 16.27
CA ASP A 28 -11.91 31.08 15.03
C ASP A 28 -10.65 30.22 15.16
N ARG A 29 -9.92 30.30 16.28
CA ARG A 29 -8.79 29.40 16.58
C ARG A 29 -9.18 27.93 16.60
N LYS A 30 -10.33 27.59 17.21
CA LYS A 30 -10.83 26.21 17.22
C LYS A 30 -11.21 25.72 15.82
N ALA A 31 -11.82 26.59 15.01
CA ALA A 31 -12.16 26.27 13.63
C ALA A 31 -10.90 26.06 12.78
N GLN A 32 -9.89 26.93 12.94
CA GLN A 32 -8.60 26.79 12.26
C GLN A 32 -7.89 25.51 12.68
N HIS A 33 -7.84 25.19 13.97
CA HIS A 33 -7.18 23.97 14.43
C HIS A 33 -7.87 22.69 13.94
N LEU A 34 -9.21 22.68 13.93
CA LEU A 34 -9.95 21.58 13.31
C LEU A 34 -9.59 21.43 11.83
N LYS A 35 -9.55 22.54 11.11
CA LYS A 35 -9.16 22.54 9.69
C LYS A 35 -7.74 21.99 9.50
N GLU A 36 -6.79 22.38 10.35
CA GLU A 36 -5.42 21.85 10.30
C GLU A 36 -5.37 20.34 10.56
N ILE A 37 -6.16 19.82 11.52
CA ILE A 37 -6.28 18.36 11.74
C ILE A 37 -6.90 17.67 10.52
N GLN A 38 -7.95 18.26 9.95
CA GLN A 38 -8.62 17.73 8.76
C GLN A 38 -7.66 17.67 7.56
N ASP A 39 -6.91 18.74 7.31
CA ASP A 39 -6.00 18.86 6.16
C ASP A 39 -4.73 18.00 6.36
N LYS A 40 -4.14 17.99 7.57
CA LYS A 40 -2.85 17.34 7.83
C LYS A 40 -2.92 15.90 8.32
N VAL A 41 -4.08 15.42 8.75
CA VAL A 41 -4.22 14.06 9.31
C VAL A 41 -5.37 13.30 8.64
N LEU A 42 -6.60 13.81 8.72
CA LEU A 42 -7.78 13.05 8.28
C LEU A 42 -7.83 12.89 6.74
N THR A 43 -7.48 13.94 6.00
CA THR A 43 -7.42 13.90 4.53
C THR A 43 -6.35 12.92 4.03
N PRO A 44 -5.09 12.96 4.51
CA PRO A 44 -4.10 11.92 4.22
C PRO A 44 -4.60 10.49 4.50
N ILE A 45 -5.29 10.28 5.62
CA ILE A 45 -5.82 8.96 5.98
C ILE A 45 -6.88 8.49 4.97
N VAL A 46 -7.85 9.34 4.61
CA VAL A 46 -8.90 8.95 3.64
C VAL A 46 -8.31 8.66 2.26
N GLU A 47 -7.32 9.44 1.84
CA GLU A 47 -6.66 9.23 0.55
C GLU A 47 -5.86 7.92 0.54
N MET A 48 -5.16 7.58 1.61
CA MET A 48 -4.48 6.28 1.73
C MET A 48 -5.47 5.11 1.73
N LEU A 49 -6.60 5.24 2.44
CA LEU A 49 -7.64 4.22 2.44
C LEU A 49 -8.18 3.98 1.03
N ASN A 50 -8.52 5.03 0.31
CA ASN A 50 -9.11 4.94 -1.03
C ASN A 50 -8.13 4.52 -2.13
N ARG A 51 -6.88 5.00 -2.08
CA ARG A 51 -5.91 4.79 -3.17
C ARG A 51 -5.05 3.56 -2.98
N TYR A 52 -4.87 3.08 -1.75
CA TYR A 52 -3.94 2.00 -1.46
C TYR A 52 -4.59 0.85 -0.70
N TYR A 53 -5.09 1.10 0.51
CA TYR A 53 -5.54 0.01 1.38
C TYR A 53 -6.75 -0.73 0.81
N ILE A 54 -7.83 -0.02 0.50
CA ILE A 54 -9.08 -0.61 -0.02
C ILE A 54 -8.84 -1.35 -1.35
N PRO A 55 -8.20 -0.75 -2.37
CA PRO A 55 -7.89 -1.47 -3.61
C PRO A 55 -7.08 -2.74 -3.40
N ALA A 56 -6.07 -2.71 -2.52
CA ALA A 56 -5.21 -3.86 -2.25
C ALA A 56 -5.98 -5.03 -1.57
N VAL A 57 -6.86 -4.73 -0.61
CA VAL A 57 -7.66 -5.78 0.05
C VAL A 57 -8.84 -6.25 -0.81
N ASN A 58 -9.48 -5.35 -1.59
CA ASN A 58 -10.55 -5.72 -2.53
C ASN A 58 -10.03 -6.58 -3.69
N GLY A 59 -8.82 -6.29 -4.17
CA GLY A 59 -8.10 -7.15 -5.10
C GLY A 59 -7.62 -8.46 -4.48
N ARG A 60 -7.79 -8.65 -3.15
CA ARG A 60 -7.33 -9.82 -2.36
C ARG A 60 -5.83 -10.11 -2.50
N LEU A 61 -5.07 -9.14 -2.99
CA LEU A 61 -3.63 -9.19 -3.09
C LEU A 61 -3.07 -7.79 -3.15
N VAL A 62 -2.01 -7.57 -2.38
CA VAL A 62 -1.24 -6.34 -2.44
C VAL A 62 -0.39 -6.31 -3.72
N ASN A 63 -0.09 -5.12 -4.23
CA ASN A 63 0.78 -5.00 -5.40
C ASN A 63 2.18 -5.49 -5.00
N ILE A 64 2.57 -6.67 -5.49
CA ILE A 64 3.94 -7.19 -5.35
C ILE A 64 4.64 -6.94 -6.68
N ASP A 65 5.83 -6.35 -6.64
CA ASP A 65 6.67 -6.07 -7.80
C ASP A 65 8.04 -6.75 -7.64
N ASP A 66 8.66 -7.08 -8.77
CA ASP A 66 10.04 -7.57 -8.83
C ASP A 66 10.96 -6.37 -9.06
N LYS A 67 11.66 -5.94 -8.01
CA LYS A 67 12.63 -4.85 -8.09
C LYS A 67 14.05 -5.43 -8.07
N VAL A 68 14.95 -4.78 -8.80
CA VAL A 68 16.38 -5.07 -8.71
C VAL A 68 16.78 -4.88 -7.24
N LYS A 69 17.42 -5.90 -6.66
CA LYS A 69 18.01 -5.83 -5.34
C LYS A 69 19.12 -4.79 -5.40
N GLN A 70 18.78 -3.54 -5.10
CA GLN A 70 19.79 -2.51 -4.87
C GLN A 70 20.62 -3.02 -3.69
N ARG A 71 21.86 -3.46 -3.96
CA ARG A 71 22.84 -3.64 -2.89
C ARG A 71 22.96 -2.29 -2.20
N GLN A 72 22.67 -2.25 -0.90
CA GLN A 72 22.93 -1.10 -0.02
C GLN A 72 24.43 -0.86 0.21
N ASP A 73 25.28 -1.27 -0.73
CA ASP A 73 26.73 -1.15 -0.60
C ASP A 73 27.17 0.14 -1.30
N ARG A 74 27.40 1.16 -0.49
CA ARG A 74 28.42 2.23 -0.61
C ARG A 74 29.00 2.42 -2.02
N LEU A 75 28.74 3.60 -2.62
CA LEU A 75 29.56 4.28 -3.65
C LEU A 75 30.56 3.35 -4.38
N ILE A 76 30.01 2.38 -5.12
CA ILE A 76 30.80 1.46 -5.93
C ILE A 76 31.31 2.27 -7.12
N SER A 77 32.63 2.22 -7.37
CA SER A 77 33.23 2.90 -8.51
C SER A 77 32.63 2.38 -9.83
N LYS A 78 32.63 3.19 -10.90
CA LYS A 78 32.08 2.80 -12.22
C LYS A 78 32.63 1.45 -12.73
N GLU A 79 33.88 1.13 -12.41
CA GLU A 79 34.56 -0.11 -12.83
C GLU A 79 34.08 -1.36 -12.06
N GLU A 80 33.68 -1.21 -10.79
CA GLU A 80 33.08 -2.30 -10.03
C GLU A 80 31.60 -2.48 -10.40
N PHE A 81 30.90 -1.42 -10.78
CA PHE A 81 29.54 -1.52 -11.33
C PHE A 81 29.49 -2.37 -12.61
N GLU A 82 30.50 -2.27 -13.48
CA GLU A 82 30.60 -3.12 -14.69
C GLU A 82 30.92 -4.59 -14.41
N LYS A 83 31.56 -4.91 -13.27
CA LYS A 83 31.78 -6.31 -12.83
C LYS A 83 30.55 -6.88 -12.10
N VAL A 84 29.83 -6.05 -11.34
CA VAL A 84 28.61 -6.43 -10.60
C VAL A 84 27.37 -6.46 -11.49
N SER A 85 27.34 -5.68 -12.59
CA SER A 85 26.24 -5.64 -13.57
C SER A 85 25.94 -6.99 -14.22
N LYS A 86 26.87 -7.95 -14.14
CA LYS A 86 26.72 -9.30 -14.70
C LYS A 86 25.79 -10.21 -13.90
N LYS A 87 25.31 -9.83 -12.71
CA LYS A 87 24.29 -10.59 -11.98
C LYS A 87 23.32 -9.64 -11.27
N LEU A 88 22.27 -9.23 -11.97
CA LEU A 88 21.13 -8.58 -11.33
C LEU A 88 20.35 -9.64 -10.57
N GLU A 89 20.32 -9.53 -9.24
CA GLU A 89 19.40 -10.30 -8.40
C GLU A 89 18.10 -9.53 -8.25
N PHE A 90 16.98 -10.20 -8.53
CA PHE A 90 15.64 -9.63 -8.37
C PHE A 90 15.02 -10.11 -7.05
N GLU A 91 14.40 -9.19 -6.32
CA GLU A 91 13.72 -9.47 -5.06
C GLU A 91 12.24 -9.08 -5.16
N LEU A 92 11.37 -9.94 -4.63
CA LEU A 92 9.96 -9.61 -4.44
C LEU A 92 9.83 -8.54 -3.36
N ARG A 93 9.12 -7.46 -3.68
CA ARG A 93 8.82 -6.38 -2.73
C ARG A 93 7.37 -5.95 -2.89
N ILE A 94 6.79 -5.45 -1.81
CA ILE A 94 5.49 -4.77 -1.90
C ILE A 94 5.75 -3.43 -2.58
N ASP A 95 4.97 -3.15 -3.61
CA ASP A 95 4.96 -1.84 -4.25
C ASP A 95 4.21 -0.88 -3.32
N GLU A 96 4.97 -0.29 -2.40
CA GLU A 96 4.49 0.84 -1.62
C GLU A 96 4.04 1.94 -2.59
N PRO A 97 2.93 2.65 -2.30
CA PRO A 97 2.51 3.76 -3.13
C PRO A 97 3.69 4.74 -3.21
N TYR A 98 4.09 5.10 -4.43
CA TYR A 98 5.26 5.94 -4.78
C TYR A 98 5.77 6.78 -3.59
N GLN A 99 7.02 6.60 -3.15
CA GLN A 99 7.57 7.30 -1.97
C GLN A 99 7.47 8.85 -2.07
N GLY A 100 7.44 9.40 -3.29
CA GLY A 100 7.14 10.81 -3.52
C GLY A 100 5.69 11.22 -3.17
N ALA A 101 4.73 10.32 -3.29
CA ALA A 101 3.33 10.51 -2.88
C ALA A 101 3.14 10.24 -1.37
N LEU A 102 3.87 9.27 -0.78
CA LEU A 102 3.85 9.01 0.67
C LEU A 102 4.24 10.22 1.52
N SER A 103 5.16 11.08 1.07
CA SER A 103 5.49 12.32 1.78
C SER A 103 4.29 13.28 1.98
N ARG A 104 3.27 13.20 1.10
CA ARG A 104 2.00 13.93 1.23
C ARG A 104 0.99 13.20 2.11
N PHE A 105 1.17 11.90 2.30
CA PHE A 105 0.30 11.03 3.10
C PHE A 105 0.82 10.80 4.52
N ILE A 106 2.06 11.18 4.83
CA ILE A 106 2.62 11.17 6.18
C ILE A 106 2.00 12.34 6.94
N PRO A 107 1.17 12.06 7.97
CA PRO A 107 0.60 13.12 8.76
C PRO A 107 1.71 13.89 9.49
N ASP A 108 1.53 15.19 9.67
CA ASP A 108 2.41 16.01 10.50
C ASP A 108 2.43 15.43 11.93
N ASP A 109 3.59 14.98 12.41
CA ASP A 109 3.75 14.23 13.67
C ASP A 109 3.08 14.94 14.86
N LYS A 110 3.17 16.27 14.91
CA LYS A 110 2.57 17.08 15.97
C LYS A 110 1.04 17.01 15.91
N PHE A 111 0.47 17.15 14.73
CA PHE A 111 -0.98 17.08 14.54
C PHE A 111 -1.50 15.65 14.69
N TYR A 112 -0.72 14.64 14.29
CA TYR A 112 -1.05 13.24 14.47
C TYR A 112 -1.17 12.89 15.95
N SER A 113 -0.16 13.24 16.76
CA SER A 113 -0.18 13.04 18.22
C SER A 113 -1.36 13.76 18.87
N CYS A 114 -1.60 15.03 18.51
CA CYS A 114 -2.71 15.83 19.03
C CYS A 114 -4.07 15.18 18.68
N THR A 115 -4.23 14.74 17.44
CA THR A 115 -5.43 14.06 16.95
C THR A 115 -5.69 12.77 17.72
N ARG A 116 -4.65 11.94 17.89
CA ARG A 116 -4.70 10.67 18.63
C ARG A 116 -5.04 10.85 20.10
N GLU A 117 -4.49 11.86 20.75
CA GLU A 117 -4.61 11.98 22.22
C GLU A 117 -5.79 12.85 22.67
N GLN A 118 -6.16 13.87 21.89
CA GLN A 118 -7.03 14.95 22.38
C GLN A 118 -8.35 15.08 21.63
N HIS A 119 -8.43 14.59 20.38
CA HIS A 119 -9.57 14.89 19.49
C HIS A 119 -10.33 13.65 19.03
N PHE A 120 -9.64 12.65 18.49
CA PHE A 120 -10.25 11.47 17.88
C PHE A 120 -9.58 10.15 18.32
N PRO A 121 -9.41 9.90 19.63
CA PRO A 121 -8.65 8.76 20.14
C PRO A 121 -9.20 7.39 19.70
N GLU A 122 -10.52 7.22 19.72
CA GLU A 122 -11.15 5.95 19.32
C GLU A 122 -10.97 5.66 17.84
N PHE A 123 -11.13 6.68 16.99
CA PHE A 123 -10.88 6.56 15.55
C PHE A 123 -9.42 6.22 15.27
N MET A 124 -8.48 6.96 15.87
CA MET A 124 -7.04 6.74 15.65
C MET A 124 -6.61 5.36 16.13
N LYS A 125 -7.12 4.87 17.27
CA LYS A 125 -6.87 3.51 17.74
C LYS A 125 -7.30 2.46 16.71
N ARG A 126 -8.54 2.55 16.19
CA ARG A 126 -9.04 1.63 15.17
C ARG A 126 -8.22 1.68 13.88
N TYR A 127 -7.79 2.87 13.48
CA TYR A 127 -6.95 3.07 12.31
C TYR A 127 -5.56 2.43 12.47
N GLU A 128 -4.92 2.61 13.63
CA GLU A 128 -3.62 2.00 13.93
C GLU A 128 -3.69 0.47 14.02
N GLU A 129 -4.73 -0.07 14.65
CA GLU A 129 -4.99 -1.52 14.69
C GLU A 129 -5.18 -2.08 13.27
N PHE A 130 -5.91 -1.37 12.41
CA PHE A 130 -6.06 -1.74 11.00
C PHE A 130 -4.72 -1.76 10.26
N LYS A 131 -3.89 -0.70 10.42
CA LYS A 131 -2.56 -0.65 9.79
C LYS A 131 -1.70 -1.85 10.17
N GLN A 132 -1.66 -2.18 11.46
CA GLN A 132 -0.87 -3.33 11.95
C GLN A 132 -1.33 -4.64 11.31
N ARG A 133 -2.65 -4.89 11.24
CA ARG A 133 -3.20 -6.09 10.59
C ARG A 133 -2.95 -6.10 9.08
N PHE A 134 -3.02 -4.95 8.42
CA PHE A 134 -2.69 -4.83 7.00
C PHE A 134 -1.20 -5.09 6.75
N ASP A 135 -0.31 -4.61 7.62
CA ASP A 135 1.14 -4.88 7.53
C ASP A 135 1.47 -6.37 7.76
N GLU A 136 0.72 -7.05 8.61
CA GLU A 136 0.82 -8.50 8.77
C GLU A 136 0.34 -9.25 7.53
N TYR A 137 -0.82 -8.87 6.99
CA TYR A 137 -1.35 -9.40 5.73
C TYR A 137 -0.36 -9.22 4.56
N ASN A 138 0.28 -8.05 4.48
CA ASN A 138 1.35 -7.74 3.55
C ASN A 138 2.53 -8.72 3.64
N LYS A 139 3.02 -8.95 4.86
CA LYS A 139 4.12 -9.92 5.10
C LYS A 139 3.70 -11.32 4.68
N ASN A 140 2.49 -11.74 5.01
CA ASN A 140 1.96 -13.05 4.64
C ASN A 140 1.85 -13.22 3.12
N CYS A 141 1.41 -12.20 2.39
CA CYS A 141 1.39 -12.20 0.92
C CYS A 141 2.80 -12.34 0.34
N LEU A 142 3.76 -11.60 0.88
CA LEU A 142 5.14 -11.64 0.43
C LEU A 142 5.81 -13.00 0.69
N ASP A 143 5.56 -13.58 1.86
CA ASP A 143 6.10 -14.88 2.22
C ASP A 143 5.46 -16.01 1.40
N ALA A 144 4.16 -15.92 1.10
CA ALA A 144 3.52 -16.82 0.16
C ALA A 144 4.16 -16.73 -1.24
N ALA A 145 4.40 -15.51 -1.75
CA ALA A 145 5.07 -15.30 -3.03
C ALA A 145 6.51 -15.88 -3.04
N ARG A 146 7.26 -15.73 -1.94
CA ARG A 146 8.60 -16.32 -1.79
C ARG A 146 8.56 -17.84 -1.79
N LYS A 147 7.61 -18.47 -1.08
CA LYS A 147 7.44 -19.93 -1.10
C LYS A 147 7.13 -20.46 -2.50
N ILE A 148 6.23 -19.78 -3.23
CA ILE A 148 5.94 -20.12 -4.62
C ILE A 148 7.19 -20.02 -5.49
N ARG A 149 7.94 -18.93 -5.37
CA ARG A 149 9.17 -18.72 -6.13
C ARG A 149 10.14 -19.88 -5.95
N GLU A 150 10.34 -20.34 -4.72
CA GLU A 150 11.18 -21.50 -4.44
C GLU A 150 10.59 -22.80 -5.00
N GLU A 151 9.27 -23.01 -4.92
CA GLU A 151 8.62 -24.16 -5.57
C GLU A 151 8.83 -24.16 -7.09
N ILE A 152 8.70 -23.00 -7.74
CA ILE A 152 8.94 -22.82 -9.18
C ILE A 152 10.38 -23.16 -9.52
N LYS A 153 11.34 -22.60 -8.77
CA LYS A 153 12.76 -22.84 -8.99
C LYS A 153 13.16 -24.32 -8.82
N ASN A 154 12.51 -25.03 -7.90
CA ASN A 154 12.79 -26.44 -7.63
C ASN A 154 12.10 -27.39 -8.62
N GLN A 155 10.91 -27.02 -9.11
CA GLN A 155 10.13 -27.88 -10.01
C GLN A 155 10.44 -27.61 -11.47
N VAL A 156 10.72 -26.37 -11.85
CA VAL A 156 10.97 -26.00 -13.24
C VAL A 156 12.44 -26.23 -13.58
N ASN A 157 12.70 -27.09 -14.55
CA ASN A 157 14.05 -27.48 -15.01
C ASN A 157 14.71 -26.42 -15.90
N LEU A 158 14.54 -25.13 -15.56
CA LEU A 158 15.09 -24.00 -16.30
C LEU A 158 15.89 -23.11 -15.36
N PRO A 159 17.03 -22.56 -15.81
CA PRO A 159 17.82 -21.70 -14.96
C PRO A 159 17.15 -20.33 -14.75
N SER A 160 17.35 -19.75 -13.57
CA SER A 160 16.88 -18.41 -13.24
C SER A 160 17.43 -17.36 -14.20
N PHE A 161 16.59 -16.43 -14.64
CA PHE A 161 17.02 -15.24 -15.38
C PHE A 161 17.83 -14.32 -14.46
N LYS A 162 19.07 -13.97 -14.88
CA LYS A 162 20.01 -13.15 -14.09
C LYS A 162 20.27 -11.76 -14.66
N GLY A 163 19.41 -11.29 -15.57
CA GLY A 163 19.50 -9.95 -16.15
C GLY A 163 20.70 -9.72 -17.08
N THR A 164 21.44 -10.76 -17.45
CA THR A 164 22.52 -10.64 -18.44
C THR A 164 21.95 -10.56 -19.84
N SER A 165 22.12 -9.39 -20.46
CA SER A 165 21.85 -9.16 -21.87
C SER A 165 22.71 -10.09 -22.73
N GLY A 166 22.09 -11.04 -23.43
CA GLY A 166 22.73 -11.74 -24.55
C GLY A 166 22.64 -13.27 -24.61
N GLY A 167 21.62 -13.92 -24.04
CA GLY A 167 21.49 -15.39 -24.13
C GLY A 167 20.25 -15.87 -24.87
N THR A 168 20.44 -16.68 -25.91
CA THR A 168 19.46 -17.67 -26.43
C THR A 168 19.25 -18.85 -25.48
N THR A 169 19.96 -18.89 -24.35
CA THR A 169 19.86 -19.95 -23.35
C THR A 169 18.48 -19.98 -22.70
N PRO A 170 17.89 -21.17 -22.49
CA PRO A 170 16.63 -21.31 -21.80
C PRO A 170 16.68 -20.66 -20.41
N TYR A 171 15.60 -20.02 -19.95
CA TYR A 171 15.52 -19.37 -18.65
C TYR A 171 14.08 -19.27 -18.12
N ILE A 172 13.96 -18.95 -16.82
CA ILE A 172 12.70 -18.56 -16.15
C ILE A 172 12.85 -17.28 -15.34
N CYS A 173 11.78 -16.48 -15.31
CA CYS A 173 11.61 -15.34 -14.43
C CYS A 173 10.71 -15.77 -13.26
N GLU A 174 11.30 -16.27 -12.16
CA GLU A 174 10.49 -16.89 -11.10
C GLU A 174 9.63 -15.89 -10.33
N ASN A 175 10.08 -14.64 -10.19
CA ASN A 175 9.34 -13.61 -9.44
C ASN A 175 8.00 -13.27 -10.13
N PRO A 176 7.94 -12.88 -11.42
CA PRO A 176 6.68 -12.68 -12.13
C PRO A 176 5.77 -13.91 -12.11
N LEU A 177 6.33 -15.11 -12.30
CA LEU A 177 5.54 -16.35 -12.26
C LEU A 177 4.97 -16.62 -10.86
N ALA A 178 5.73 -16.33 -9.80
CA ALA A 178 5.26 -16.50 -8.43
C ALA A 178 4.11 -15.55 -8.09
N ILE A 179 4.22 -14.29 -8.53
CA ILE A 179 3.14 -13.29 -8.40
C ILE A 179 1.90 -13.74 -9.18
N PHE A 180 2.08 -14.23 -10.41
CA PHE A 180 0.98 -14.77 -11.22
C PHE A 180 0.27 -15.94 -10.55
N VAL A 181 1.01 -16.94 -10.07
CA VAL A 181 0.46 -18.09 -9.35
C VAL A 181 -0.29 -17.64 -8.10
N LEU A 182 0.29 -16.72 -7.33
CA LEU A 182 -0.36 -16.19 -6.14
C LEU A 182 -1.69 -15.52 -6.50
N LYS A 183 -1.69 -14.57 -7.44
CA LYS A 183 -2.90 -13.90 -7.96
C LYS A 183 -3.96 -14.91 -8.39
N LYS A 184 -3.57 -15.93 -9.16
CA LYS A 184 -4.50 -16.99 -9.61
C LYS A 184 -5.15 -17.76 -8.47
N ARG A 185 -4.43 -17.97 -7.36
CA ARG A 185 -4.97 -18.69 -6.20
C ARG A 185 -5.90 -17.83 -5.34
N VAL A 186 -5.65 -16.52 -5.23
CA VAL A 186 -6.45 -15.64 -4.34
C VAL A 186 -7.57 -14.87 -5.03
N GLU A 187 -7.42 -14.54 -6.32
CA GLU A 187 -8.39 -13.75 -7.07
C GLU A 187 -9.48 -14.64 -7.69
N LYS A 188 -10.75 -14.30 -7.41
CA LYS A 188 -11.92 -15.07 -7.86
C LYS A 188 -12.13 -15.02 -9.40
N ASN A 189 -11.58 -14.02 -10.09
CA ASN A 189 -11.89 -13.70 -11.50
C ASN A 189 -10.66 -13.35 -12.36
N ASN A 190 -9.48 -13.91 -12.05
CA ASN A 190 -8.28 -13.52 -12.79
C ASN A 190 -8.31 -14.07 -14.24
N LYS A 191 -8.34 -13.15 -15.22
CA LYS A 191 -8.38 -13.44 -16.67
C LYS A 191 -7.00 -13.63 -17.32
N ASN A 192 -5.90 -13.50 -16.58
CA ASN A 192 -4.57 -13.58 -17.18
C ASN A 192 -4.26 -15.05 -17.49
N PHE A 193 -3.78 -15.37 -18.68
CA PHE A 193 -3.43 -16.75 -19.05
C PHE A 193 -1.96 -16.87 -19.42
N LEU A 194 -1.43 -18.09 -19.29
CA LEU A 194 -0.09 -18.40 -19.78
C LEU A 194 -0.18 -18.79 -21.26
N GLN A 195 0.41 -17.95 -22.12
CA GLN A 195 0.48 -18.18 -23.56
C GLN A 195 1.89 -18.62 -23.96
N ILE A 196 1.98 -19.61 -24.84
CA ILE A 196 3.24 -19.98 -25.47
C ILE A 196 3.28 -19.26 -26.82
N VAL A 197 4.29 -18.41 -27.01
CA VAL A 197 4.53 -17.69 -28.25
C VAL A 197 5.79 -18.25 -28.91
N PRO A 198 5.73 -18.77 -30.14
CA PRO A 198 6.92 -19.16 -30.88
C PRO A 198 7.71 -17.92 -31.32
N ASP A 199 9.03 -17.93 -31.14
CA ASP A 199 9.95 -16.88 -31.61
C ASP A 199 11.20 -17.51 -32.23
N LYS A 200 11.26 -17.52 -33.57
CA LYS A 200 12.33 -18.13 -34.38
C LYS A 200 12.60 -19.57 -33.95
N ASP A 201 13.67 -19.78 -33.16
CA ASP A 201 14.21 -21.07 -32.73
C ASP A 201 13.85 -21.42 -31.27
N VAL A 202 13.11 -20.53 -30.59
CA VAL A 202 12.72 -20.70 -29.17
C VAL A 202 11.21 -20.54 -28.99
N ALA A 203 10.68 -21.13 -27.93
CA ALA A 203 9.36 -20.83 -27.40
C ALA A 203 9.51 -19.87 -26.22
N ILE A 204 8.57 -18.93 -26.11
CA ILE A 204 8.50 -17.94 -25.04
C ILE A 204 7.19 -18.16 -24.29
N LEU A 205 7.26 -18.24 -22.96
CA LEU A 205 6.08 -18.21 -22.11
C LEU A 205 5.75 -16.76 -21.77
N LYS A 206 4.50 -16.35 -22.01
CA LYS A 206 4.00 -15.02 -21.67
C LYS A 206 2.78 -15.05 -20.75
N ILE A 207 2.66 -14.03 -19.91
CA ILE A 207 1.42 -13.76 -19.15
C ILE A 207 0.56 -12.79 -19.98
N GLU A 208 -0.58 -13.25 -20.47
CA GLU A 208 -1.53 -12.46 -21.24
C GLU A 208 -2.22 -11.40 -20.36
N GLY A 209 -2.34 -10.17 -20.86
CA GLY A 209 -3.02 -9.06 -20.19
C GLY A 209 -2.13 -8.16 -19.31
N GLU A 210 -0.84 -8.48 -19.14
CA GLU A 210 0.11 -7.54 -18.54
C GLU A 210 0.64 -6.57 -19.60
N SER A 211 0.49 -5.26 -19.38
CA SER A 211 0.77 -4.21 -20.39
C SER A 211 2.15 -3.56 -20.24
N LYS A 212 3.10 -4.19 -19.55
CA LYS A 212 4.36 -3.54 -19.14
C LYS A 212 5.60 -4.36 -19.48
N GLY A 213 5.79 -4.75 -20.74
CA GLY A 213 7.11 -5.02 -21.34
C GLY A 213 7.99 -6.11 -20.67
N ARG A 214 7.45 -6.83 -19.68
CA ARG A 214 8.06 -7.94 -18.94
C ARG A 214 7.25 -9.22 -19.13
N ASP A 215 6.48 -9.27 -20.21
CA ASP A 215 5.50 -10.33 -20.46
C ASP A 215 6.20 -11.68 -20.66
N ASN A 216 7.48 -11.67 -21.09
CA ASN A 216 8.30 -12.87 -21.24
C ASN A 216 8.76 -13.39 -19.87
N VAL A 217 8.11 -14.44 -19.41
CA VAL A 217 8.36 -15.03 -18.09
C VAL A 217 9.16 -16.32 -18.13
N ALA A 218 9.32 -16.91 -19.31
CA ALA A 218 10.27 -17.99 -19.57
C ALA A 218 10.62 -18.05 -21.06
N GLN A 219 11.78 -18.62 -21.38
CA GLN A 219 12.21 -18.92 -22.75
C GLN A 219 12.91 -20.27 -22.77
N GLY A 220 12.78 -21.03 -23.85
CA GLY A 220 13.42 -22.32 -24.01
C GLY A 220 13.00 -23.00 -25.30
N ASN A 221 13.24 -24.30 -25.43
CA ASN A 221 12.61 -25.06 -26.52
C ASN A 221 11.12 -25.28 -26.23
N LEU A 222 10.35 -25.74 -27.23
CA LEU A 222 8.90 -25.90 -27.11
C LEU A 222 8.50 -26.88 -26.00
N GLU A 223 9.23 -27.98 -25.82
CA GLU A 223 8.94 -29.00 -24.80
C GLU A 223 9.17 -28.45 -23.39
N GLN A 224 10.30 -27.80 -23.16
CA GLN A 224 10.64 -27.13 -21.90
C GLN A 224 9.58 -26.10 -21.50
N ILE A 225 9.08 -25.32 -22.45
CA ILE A 225 8.07 -24.29 -22.17
C ILE A 225 6.69 -24.89 -21.94
N LYS A 226 6.32 -25.97 -22.63
CA LYS A 226 5.11 -26.73 -22.34
C LYS A 226 5.14 -27.33 -20.93
N GLU A 227 6.25 -27.98 -20.57
CA GLU A 227 6.44 -28.56 -19.24
C GLU A 227 6.43 -27.47 -18.16
N CYS A 228 7.12 -26.35 -18.39
CA CYS A 228 7.09 -25.19 -17.50
C CYS A 228 5.65 -24.70 -17.30
N LYS A 229 4.91 -24.45 -18.38
CA LYS A 229 3.51 -24.01 -18.32
C LYS A 229 2.66 -24.98 -17.48
N GLU A 230 2.75 -26.28 -17.74
CA GLU A 230 1.98 -27.29 -17.01
C GLU A 230 2.30 -27.27 -15.51
N LYS A 231 3.58 -27.19 -15.13
CA LYS A 231 4.01 -27.08 -13.74
C LYS A 231 3.45 -25.82 -13.07
N ILE A 232 3.51 -24.67 -13.74
CA ILE A 232 2.95 -23.42 -13.21
C ILE A 232 1.43 -23.50 -13.06
N GLU A 233 0.72 -24.08 -14.03
CA GLU A 233 -0.74 -24.27 -13.95
C GLU A 233 -1.14 -25.24 -12.83
N ASN A 234 -0.38 -26.32 -12.62
CA ASN A 234 -0.58 -27.23 -11.50
C ASN A 234 -0.32 -26.55 -10.15
N LEU A 235 0.74 -25.75 -10.07
CA LEU A 235 0.97 -24.90 -8.90
C LEU A 235 -0.21 -23.94 -8.69
N ALA A 236 -0.74 -23.29 -9.72
CA ALA A 236 -1.87 -22.37 -9.57
C ALA A 236 -3.16 -23.03 -9.04
N ARG A 237 -3.30 -24.36 -9.11
CA ARG A 237 -4.47 -25.11 -8.60
C ARG A 237 -4.40 -25.47 -7.12
N LYS A 238 -3.21 -25.45 -6.50
CA LYS A 238 -3.06 -25.74 -5.07
C LYS A 238 -3.64 -24.61 -4.22
N LYS A 239 -4.29 -24.93 -3.08
CA LYS A 239 -5.00 -23.94 -2.25
C LYS A 239 -4.31 -23.52 -0.95
N ASP A 240 -3.15 -24.12 -0.65
CA ASP A 240 -2.57 -24.23 0.69
C ASP A 240 -2.60 -22.94 1.54
N TYR A 241 -2.06 -21.83 1.05
CA TYR A 241 -2.03 -20.53 1.76
C TYR A 241 -3.05 -19.51 1.23
N ALA A 242 -3.76 -19.85 0.16
CA ALA A 242 -4.65 -18.91 -0.51
C ALA A 242 -5.92 -18.65 0.30
N GLU A 243 -6.46 -19.68 0.94
CA GLU A 243 -7.67 -19.55 1.76
C GLU A 243 -7.44 -18.65 2.97
N ASP A 244 -6.29 -18.75 3.63
CA ASP A 244 -5.94 -17.89 4.76
C ASP A 244 -5.74 -16.44 4.35
N LEU A 245 -5.08 -16.19 3.20
CA LEU A 245 -4.95 -14.84 2.65
C LEU A 245 -6.32 -14.25 2.26
N ILE A 246 -7.20 -15.05 1.64
CA ILE A 246 -8.57 -14.63 1.33
C ILE A 246 -9.33 -14.26 2.61
N ARG A 247 -9.25 -15.09 3.67
CA ARG A 247 -9.90 -14.81 4.96
C ARG A 247 -9.38 -13.53 5.60
N GLN A 248 -8.05 -13.31 5.58
CA GLN A 248 -7.46 -12.07 6.08
C GLN A 248 -7.97 -10.85 5.30
N ALA A 249 -8.01 -10.93 3.96
CA ALA A 249 -8.56 -9.87 3.12
C ALA A 249 -10.06 -9.62 3.42
N GLU A 250 -10.86 -10.67 3.55
CA GLU A 250 -12.30 -10.58 3.86
C GLU A 250 -12.59 -9.93 5.23
N VAL A 251 -11.67 -10.04 6.19
CA VAL A 251 -11.75 -9.32 7.47
C VAL A 251 -11.30 -7.88 7.33
N LEU A 252 -10.29 -7.59 6.49
CA LEU A 252 -9.73 -6.24 6.32
C LEU A 252 -10.62 -5.32 5.48
N ILE A 253 -11.32 -5.84 4.46
CA ILE A 253 -12.23 -5.07 3.59
C ILE A 253 -13.26 -4.26 4.40
N PRO A 254 -14.14 -4.88 5.21
CA PRO A 254 -15.18 -4.13 5.92
C PRO A 254 -14.57 -3.18 6.97
N ASN A 255 -13.40 -3.50 7.53
CA ASN A 255 -12.69 -2.61 8.45
C ASN A 255 -12.17 -1.36 7.75
N ALA A 256 -11.59 -1.51 6.55
CA ALA A 256 -11.09 -0.39 5.75
C ALA A 256 -12.24 0.51 5.28
N GLU A 257 -13.34 -0.07 4.83
CA GLU A 257 -14.54 0.68 4.41
C GLU A 257 -15.17 1.42 5.60
N ALA A 258 -15.33 0.77 6.75
CA ALA A 258 -15.84 1.42 7.96
C ALA A 258 -14.92 2.56 8.44
N LEU A 259 -13.61 2.44 8.29
CA LEU A 259 -12.65 3.51 8.60
C LEU A 259 -12.77 4.68 7.62
N ARG A 260 -12.95 4.40 6.33
CA ARG A 260 -13.18 5.44 5.30
C ARG A 260 -14.44 6.22 5.64
N ASP A 261 -15.55 5.54 5.88
CA ASP A 261 -16.83 6.19 6.17
C ASP A 261 -16.75 7.02 7.46
N ALA A 262 -16.10 6.48 8.50
CA ALA A 262 -15.86 7.21 9.74
C ALA A 262 -15.03 8.47 9.52
N VAL A 263 -13.93 8.39 8.75
CA VAL A 263 -13.07 9.56 8.52
C VAL A 263 -13.76 10.62 7.66
N GLU A 264 -14.59 10.21 6.69
CA GLU A 264 -15.42 11.14 5.91
C GLU A 264 -16.43 11.88 6.78
N GLU A 265 -17.01 11.22 7.78
CA GLU A 265 -17.87 11.87 8.77
C GLU A 265 -17.09 12.89 9.60
N LEU A 266 -15.88 12.53 10.06
CA LEU A 266 -15.00 13.45 10.80
C LEU A 266 -14.60 14.68 9.96
N LEU A 267 -14.36 14.50 8.66
CA LEU A 267 -14.07 15.60 7.73
C LEU A 267 -15.26 16.57 7.55
N ARG A 268 -16.50 16.09 7.74
CA ARG A 268 -17.71 16.94 7.67
C ARG A 268 -17.99 17.69 8.97
N GLN A 269 -17.30 17.37 10.07
CA GLN A 269 -17.52 18.05 11.34
C GLN A 269 -17.12 19.52 11.27
N LYS A 270 -17.93 20.38 11.90
CA LYS A 270 -17.72 21.83 11.99
C LYS A 270 -17.24 22.30 13.36
N LYS A 271 -17.14 21.38 14.32
CA LYS A 271 -16.78 21.67 15.71
C LYS A 271 -15.67 20.73 16.11
N LEU A 272 -14.61 21.28 16.71
CA LEU A 272 -13.50 20.51 17.24
C LEU A 272 -13.97 19.75 18.50
N PRO A 273 -13.99 18.39 18.49
CA PRO A 273 -14.27 17.63 19.69
C PRO A 273 -13.07 17.62 20.64
N GLY A 274 -13.30 17.32 21.91
CA GLY A 274 -12.24 17.22 22.91
C GLY A 274 -11.73 18.57 23.45
N ARG A 275 -10.74 18.50 24.35
CA ARG A 275 -10.16 19.65 25.05
C ARG A 275 -8.70 19.83 24.64
N CYS A 276 -8.44 20.68 23.65
CA CYS A 276 -7.08 21.11 23.36
C CYS A 276 -6.67 22.21 24.34
N LYS A 277 -5.62 21.96 25.13
CA LYS A 277 -5.08 22.93 26.12
C LYS A 277 -4.48 24.17 25.48
N TYR A 278 -4.24 24.13 24.17
CA TYR A 278 -3.54 25.17 23.41
C TYR A 278 -4.51 26.11 22.63
N LEU A 279 -5.83 26.05 22.91
CA LEU A 279 -6.91 26.81 22.23
C LEU A 279 -7.84 27.66 23.14
#